data_AF-A0A848FJH0-F1
#
_entry.id   AF-A0A848FJH0-F1
#
_cell.length_a   1.000
_cell.length_b   1.000
_cell.length_c   1.000
_cell.angle_alpha   90.00
_cell.angle_beta   90.00
_cell.angle_gamma   90.00
#
_symmetry.space_group_name_H-M   'P 1'
#
loop_
_entity.id
_entity.type
_entity.pdbx_description
1 polymer ?
#
loop_
_entity_poly.entity_id
_entity_poly.type
_entity_poly.pdbx_seq_one_letter_code
_entity_poly.pdbx_strand_id
1 'polypeptide(L)'
;MIRSAKVLWGEGLFLRPQHFQRQDAYHEWRQAEIARALHPYSWGIRELKFDTGALLTGVLRITELRLIFPDGELYSAPHDDDLPDPLSLSDWHTGATEAVLYLAMAPMRSVGANFSQESSGASTGMRYALHEETAHDWFTESAEMQLSTLRRRVRLLSEQDAREHLISLPLLRLRRRPAGGVEIDASFIPPSLSLAASPALQDMLRGLLDTLHAKANALYGVHREPSRHVIEFRSGDVASFWLLHTCNAAFAALSHLYRHPLLHPERLFERMLELAGALTTFSRSYSLADLPAYDHDKPAACFAKLENIVRDLLDTVISTRYFSIALQEVRSCYYQGRLDSQKINSNTWFLVGVQARLPAAELVELIPHRFKIGAPDDVEKLVLSATHGVRLVHTPQVPAAIPVRPNALYFSLDCRGPLYERMLQSGTLTLYTPSGLPDLQLELFALNDAQ
;
A
#
# COMPACT_ATOMS: atom_id res chain seq x y z
N MET A 1 -9.51 19.89 27.56
CA MET A 1 -9.07 21.26 27.96
C MET A 1 -10.25 22.18 28.30
N ILE A 2 -10.01 23.25 29.08
CA ILE A 2 -11.02 24.28 29.41
C ILE A 2 -10.77 25.53 28.57
N ARG A 3 -11.77 25.94 27.78
CA ARG A 3 -11.76 27.26 27.14
C ARG A 3 -11.75 28.35 28.22
N SER A 4 -10.71 29.17 28.24
CA SER A 4 -10.56 30.26 29.22
C SER A 4 -10.37 31.60 28.51
N ALA A 5 -10.83 32.68 29.14
CA ALA A 5 -10.63 34.04 28.66
C ALA A 5 -9.28 34.59 29.17
N LYS A 6 -8.75 35.61 28.49
CA LYS A 6 -7.53 36.29 28.91
C LYS A 6 -7.74 36.98 30.26
N VAL A 7 -6.83 36.76 31.21
CA VAL A 7 -6.84 37.40 32.52
C VAL A 7 -6.42 38.88 32.38
N LEU A 8 -7.17 39.78 33.01
CA LEU A 8 -6.79 41.20 33.14
C LEU A 8 -5.85 41.38 34.33
N TRP A 9 -4.62 41.81 34.06
CA TRP A 9 -3.63 42.15 35.07
C TRP A 9 -3.68 43.65 35.37
N GLY A 10 -4.52 44.02 36.32
CA GLY A 10 -4.67 45.41 36.78
C GLY A 10 -3.75 45.75 37.96
N GLU A 11 -3.48 47.04 38.15
CA GLU A 11 -2.77 47.53 39.33
C GLU A 11 -3.55 47.20 40.61
N GLY A 12 -2.83 46.79 41.66
CA GLY A 12 -3.42 46.43 42.95
C GLY A 12 -4.15 45.08 43.00
N LEU A 13 -4.05 44.26 41.94
CA LEU A 13 -4.64 42.92 41.92
C LEU A 13 -3.92 41.98 42.90
N PHE A 14 -4.66 41.39 43.85
CA PHE A 14 -4.15 40.36 44.74
C PHE A 14 -4.09 38.99 44.06
N LEU A 15 -2.89 38.40 43.98
CA LEU A 15 -2.67 37.10 43.36
C LEU A 15 -3.40 35.97 44.10
N ARG A 16 -3.97 35.07 43.32
CA ARG A 16 -4.67 33.86 43.77
C ARG A 16 -4.41 32.73 42.77
N PRO A 17 -4.48 31.44 43.17
CA PRO A 17 -4.21 30.32 42.27
C PRO A 17 -5.04 30.36 40.98
N GLN A 18 -6.28 30.85 41.04
CA GLN A 18 -7.18 30.92 39.89
C GLN A 18 -6.62 31.81 38.76
N HIS A 19 -5.83 32.85 39.08
CA HIS A 19 -5.25 33.71 38.05
C HIS A 19 -4.25 32.94 37.17
N PHE A 20 -3.35 32.18 37.81
CA PHE A 20 -2.37 31.35 37.11
C PHE A 20 -3.05 30.20 36.37
N GLN A 21 -3.96 29.47 37.03
CA GLN A 21 -4.71 28.37 36.41
C GLN A 21 -5.49 28.81 35.16
N ARG A 22 -6.09 30.01 35.18
CA ARG A 22 -6.82 30.55 34.02
C ARG A 22 -5.89 31.07 32.93
N GLN A 23 -4.75 31.64 33.32
CA GLN A 23 -3.71 32.05 32.37
C GLN A 23 -3.18 30.82 31.62
N ASP A 24 -2.82 29.75 32.32
CA ASP A 24 -2.33 28.51 31.71
C ASP A 24 -3.38 27.90 30.79
N ALA A 25 -4.61 27.70 31.28
CA ALA A 25 -5.71 27.17 30.47
C ALA A 25 -6.03 28.04 29.23
N TYR A 26 -5.86 29.36 29.30
CA TYR A 26 -6.01 30.25 28.14
C TYR A 26 -4.95 29.95 27.07
N HIS A 27 -3.69 29.75 27.47
CA HIS A 27 -2.60 29.43 26.56
C HIS A 27 -2.71 28.02 25.98
N GLU A 28 -2.97 27.02 26.82
CA GLU A 28 -3.19 25.61 26.43
C GLU A 28 -4.33 25.50 25.40
N TRP A 29 -5.49 26.09 25.69
CA TRP A 29 -6.63 26.06 24.79
C TRP A 29 -6.30 26.73 23.45
N ARG A 30 -5.66 27.91 23.47
CA ARG A 30 -5.30 28.60 22.22
C ARG A 30 -4.28 27.81 21.39
N GLN A 31 -3.31 27.16 22.03
CA GLN A 31 -2.34 26.31 21.34
C GLN A 31 -3.03 25.12 20.67
N ALA A 32 -3.96 24.46 21.37
CA ALA A 32 -4.73 23.35 20.81
C ALA A 32 -5.62 23.78 19.63
N GLU A 33 -6.28 24.94 19.74
CA GLU A 33 -7.09 25.48 18.66
C GLU A 33 -6.25 25.86 17.43
N ILE A 34 -5.05 26.44 17.62
CA ILE A 34 -4.13 26.70 16.51
C ILE A 34 -3.68 25.39 15.86
N ALA A 35 -3.34 24.36 16.65
CA ALA A 35 -2.96 23.06 16.12
C ALA A 35 -4.08 22.43 15.27
N ARG A 36 -5.33 22.47 15.75
CA ARG A 36 -6.50 21.98 15.01
C ARG A 36 -6.80 22.78 13.75
N ALA A 37 -6.53 24.09 13.77
CA ALA A 37 -6.67 24.96 12.61
C ALA A 37 -5.62 24.64 11.52
N LEU A 38 -4.43 24.17 11.92
CA LEU A 38 -3.39 23.73 10.98
C LEU A 38 -3.64 22.31 10.43
N HIS A 39 -4.22 21.43 11.24
CA HIS A 39 -4.55 20.07 10.82
C HIS A 39 -5.76 19.52 11.61
N PRO A 40 -6.85 19.08 10.94
CA PRO A 40 -8.07 18.61 11.62
C PRO A 40 -7.84 17.42 12.56
N TYR A 41 -6.87 16.56 12.21
CA TYR A 41 -6.52 15.35 12.94
C TYR A 41 -5.22 15.53 13.74
N SER A 42 -5.05 16.68 14.41
CA SER A 42 -3.85 16.98 15.21
C SER A 42 -3.82 16.22 16.55
N TRP A 43 -4.20 14.94 16.56
CA TRP A 43 -4.20 14.06 17.72
C TRP A 43 -3.80 12.63 17.33
N GLY A 44 -3.55 11.76 18.30
CA GLY A 44 -3.13 10.38 18.09
C GLY A 44 -1.75 10.08 18.67
N ILE A 45 -1.26 8.88 18.37
CA ILE A 45 0.02 8.36 18.87
C ILE A 45 1.18 8.98 18.09
N ARG A 46 2.23 9.38 18.82
CA ARG A 46 3.50 9.82 18.24
C ARG A 46 4.60 8.78 18.43
N GLU A 47 4.64 8.14 19.59
CA GLU A 47 5.62 7.12 19.92
C GLU A 47 5.03 6.12 20.92
N LEU A 48 5.29 4.84 20.72
CA LEU A 48 4.80 3.74 21.54
C LEU A 48 5.83 2.62 21.55
N LYS A 49 6.37 2.29 22.73
CA LYS A 49 7.29 1.18 22.94
C LYS A 49 6.81 0.27 24.05
N PHE A 50 7.03 -1.02 23.87
CA PHE A 50 6.67 -2.06 24.83
C PHE A 50 7.90 -2.79 25.32
N ASP A 51 7.79 -3.37 26.52
CA ASP A 51 8.72 -4.36 27.02
C ASP A 51 8.44 -5.70 26.35
N THR A 52 9.28 -6.08 25.38
CA THR A 52 9.15 -7.34 24.65
C THR A 52 9.40 -8.55 25.55
N GLY A 53 10.24 -8.42 26.59
CA GLY A 53 10.50 -9.47 27.56
C GLY A 53 9.29 -9.75 28.44
N ALA A 54 8.65 -8.68 28.95
CA ALA A 54 7.40 -8.80 29.71
C ALA A 54 6.25 -9.37 28.86
N LEU A 55 6.18 -9.00 27.57
CA LEU A 55 5.15 -9.52 26.68
C LEU A 55 5.26 -11.04 26.49
N LEU A 56 6.49 -11.57 26.44
CA LEU A 56 6.75 -13.01 26.37
C LEU A 56 6.30 -13.76 27.63
N THR A 57 6.33 -13.11 28.79
CA THR A 57 5.84 -13.67 30.06
C THR A 57 4.34 -13.43 30.31
N GLY A 58 3.63 -12.88 29.33
CA GLY A 58 2.19 -12.65 29.42
C GLY A 58 1.80 -11.35 30.10
N VAL A 59 2.68 -10.35 30.14
CA VAL A 59 2.40 -9.02 30.71
C VAL A 59 2.62 -7.95 29.65
N LEU A 60 1.57 -7.19 29.33
CA LEU A 60 1.68 -6.00 28.50
C LEU A 60 2.18 -4.84 29.34
N ARG A 61 3.42 -4.42 29.10
CA ARG A 61 4.05 -3.27 29.76
C ARG A 61 4.54 -2.28 28.70
N ILE A 62 4.12 -1.03 28.85
CA ILE A 62 4.58 0.09 28.04
C ILE A 62 5.85 0.66 28.67
N THR A 63 6.87 0.96 27.87
CA THR A 63 8.15 1.54 28.33
C THR A 63 8.31 3.00 27.91
N GLU A 64 7.67 3.40 26.81
CA GLU A 64 7.63 4.79 26.36
C GLU A 64 6.31 5.05 25.63
N LEU A 65 5.68 6.18 25.94
CA LEU A 65 4.41 6.59 25.35
C LEU A 65 4.36 8.10 25.18
N ARG A 66 4.24 8.55 23.93
CA ARG A 66 4.04 9.95 23.58
C ARG A 66 2.84 10.06 22.65
N LEU A 67 1.87 10.89 23.02
CA LEU A 67 0.66 11.08 22.22
C LEU A 67 0.01 12.42 22.49
N ILE A 68 -0.97 12.75 21.65
CA ILE A 68 -1.89 13.86 21.86
C ILE A 68 -3.31 13.28 21.91
N PHE A 69 -4.03 13.52 23.00
CA PHE A 69 -5.42 13.08 23.12
C PHE A 69 -6.36 13.89 22.19
N PRO A 70 -7.56 13.37 21.83
CA PRO A 70 -8.53 14.09 21.00
C PRO A 70 -8.90 15.49 21.54
N ASP A 71 -8.88 15.67 22.87
CA ASP A 71 -9.14 16.96 23.49
C ASP A 71 -7.96 17.95 23.39
N GLY A 72 -6.81 17.50 22.87
CA GLY A 72 -5.59 18.24 22.57
C GLY A 72 -4.51 18.14 23.66
N GLU A 73 -4.75 17.36 24.73
CA GLU A 73 -3.77 17.20 25.80
C GLU A 73 -2.55 16.41 25.33
N LEU A 74 -1.37 16.92 25.66
CA LEU A 74 -0.11 16.19 25.46
C LEU A 74 0.09 15.20 26.61
N TYR A 75 0.52 13.99 26.28
CA TYR A 75 0.92 12.99 27.26
C TYR A 75 2.27 12.40 26.87
N SER A 76 3.18 12.33 27.84
CA SER A 76 4.60 12.02 27.61
C SER A 76 5.18 11.27 28.81
N ALA A 77 5.21 9.94 28.72
CA ALA A 77 5.68 9.06 29.78
C ALA A 77 6.89 8.21 29.29
N PRO A 78 7.93 8.00 30.13
CA PRO A 78 7.99 8.28 31.58
C PRO A 78 8.57 9.67 31.96
N HIS A 79 8.72 10.59 31.00
CA HIS A 79 9.42 11.86 31.25
C HIS A 79 8.60 12.84 32.09
N ASP A 80 7.44 13.24 31.57
CA ASP A 80 6.57 14.25 32.19
C ASP A 80 5.47 13.60 33.03
N ASP A 81 5.08 12.38 32.66
CA ASP A 81 3.96 11.64 33.23
C ASP A 81 4.33 10.19 33.61
N ASP A 82 3.49 9.55 34.42
CA ASP A 82 3.63 8.14 34.78
C ASP A 82 3.04 7.24 33.68
N LEU A 83 3.72 6.14 33.38
CA LEU A 83 3.25 5.12 32.43
C LEU A 83 1.98 4.42 32.96
N PRO A 84 1.06 3.98 32.08
CA PRO A 84 -0.11 3.22 32.51
C PRO A 84 0.30 1.90 33.18
N ASP A 85 -0.52 1.45 34.14
CA ASP A 85 -0.28 0.20 34.85
C ASP A 85 -0.15 -1.00 33.89
N PRO A 86 0.81 -1.92 34.12
CA PRO A 86 0.95 -3.12 33.29
C PRO A 86 -0.32 -3.97 33.32
N LEU A 87 -0.70 -4.51 32.16
CA LEU A 87 -1.86 -5.39 32.02
C LEU A 87 -1.40 -6.84 31.95
N SER A 88 -1.87 -7.68 32.87
CA SER A 88 -1.70 -9.13 32.81
C SER A 88 -2.59 -9.69 31.69
N LEU A 89 -1.96 -10.31 30.69
CA LEU A 89 -2.66 -10.98 29.58
C LEU A 89 -3.28 -12.31 30.00
N SER A 90 -2.89 -12.84 31.16
CA SER A 90 -3.57 -13.96 31.81
C SER A 90 -5.01 -13.57 32.13
N ASP A 91 -5.23 -12.34 32.60
CA ASP A 91 -6.53 -11.81 33.03
C ASP A 91 -7.41 -11.38 31.83
N TRP A 92 -6.89 -11.48 30.60
CA TRP A 92 -7.61 -11.26 29.35
C TRP A 92 -8.62 -12.39 29.06
N HIS A 93 -9.74 -12.39 29.79
CA HIS A 93 -10.77 -13.43 29.81
C HIS A 93 -11.96 -13.17 28.89
N THR A 94 -11.78 -12.42 27.80
CA THR A 94 -12.87 -12.26 26.82
C THR A 94 -12.90 -13.48 25.89
N GLY A 95 -14.09 -14.09 25.71
CA GLY A 95 -14.32 -15.18 24.75
C GLY A 95 -14.12 -14.77 23.27
N ALA A 96 -13.65 -13.54 23.04
CA ALA A 96 -13.31 -13.01 21.72
C ALA A 96 -11.90 -13.47 21.30
N THR A 97 -11.74 -13.70 20.00
CA THR A 97 -10.46 -14.05 19.37
C THR A 97 -9.51 -12.86 19.29
N GLU A 98 -10.07 -11.65 19.23
CA GLU A 98 -9.37 -10.38 19.21
C GLU A 98 -10.15 -9.33 20.02
N ALA A 99 -9.45 -8.34 20.58
CA ALA A 99 -10.10 -7.15 21.13
C ALA A 99 -9.13 -5.96 21.18
N VAL A 100 -9.69 -4.75 21.11
CA VAL A 100 -8.92 -3.50 21.08
C VAL A 100 -8.72 -2.97 22.50
N LEU A 101 -7.48 -2.58 22.81
CA LEU A 101 -7.17 -1.82 24.02
C LEU A 101 -7.21 -0.32 23.72
N TYR A 102 -7.67 0.45 24.69
CA TYR A 102 -7.81 1.89 24.62
C TYR A 102 -6.96 2.55 25.70
N LEU A 103 -6.40 3.71 25.38
CA LEU A 103 -5.91 4.64 26.39
C LEU A 103 -7.03 5.59 26.74
N ALA A 104 -7.22 5.85 28.03
CA ALA A 104 -8.25 6.76 28.51
C ALA A 104 -7.74 7.68 29.63
N MET A 105 -8.30 8.88 29.66
CA MET A 105 -8.04 9.91 30.64
C MET A 105 -9.34 10.62 31.01
N ALA A 106 -9.46 11.07 32.26
CA ALA A 106 -10.60 11.86 32.69
C ALA A 106 -10.66 13.24 31.99
N PRO A 107 -11.86 13.74 31.64
CA PRO A 107 -12.00 15.08 31.11
C PRO A 107 -11.66 16.13 32.17
N MET A 108 -11.13 17.26 31.70
CA MET A 108 -10.90 18.43 32.56
C MET A 108 -12.25 19.04 32.96
N ARG A 109 -12.53 19.13 34.26
CA ARG A 109 -13.78 19.65 34.82
C ARG A 109 -13.64 21.15 35.11
N SER A 110 -14.61 21.95 34.67
CA SER A 110 -14.65 23.38 34.96
C SER A 110 -15.03 23.70 36.41
N VAL A 111 -15.66 22.75 37.11
CA VAL A 111 -16.09 22.83 38.50
C VAL A 111 -15.72 21.54 39.22
N GLY A 112 -15.21 21.66 40.45
CA GLY A 112 -14.77 20.53 41.25
C GLY A 112 -13.27 20.23 41.13
N ALA A 113 -12.84 19.14 41.75
CA ALA A 113 -11.43 18.72 41.75
C ALA A 113 -11.05 18.04 40.43
N ASN A 114 -9.81 18.29 39.99
CA ASN A 114 -9.20 17.67 38.82
C ASN A 114 -7.94 16.85 39.14
N PHE A 115 -7.49 16.86 40.40
CA PHE A 115 -6.31 16.11 40.84
C PHE A 115 -6.59 15.33 42.14
N SER A 116 -5.85 14.25 42.35
CA SER A 116 -5.86 13.46 43.59
C SER A 116 -4.47 13.41 44.23
N GLN A 117 -4.41 13.32 45.57
CA GLN A 117 -3.16 13.18 46.32
C GLN A 117 -2.55 11.77 46.24
N GLU A 118 -3.38 10.72 46.17
CA GLU A 118 -2.90 9.35 46.12
C GLU A 118 -2.37 9.02 44.72
N SER A 119 -1.09 8.65 44.58
CA SER A 119 -0.48 8.21 43.32
C SER A 119 -1.00 6.85 42.82
N SER A 120 -1.50 5.99 43.72
CA SER A 120 -2.00 4.64 43.42
C SER A 120 -3.36 4.37 44.07
N GLY A 121 -4.32 3.85 43.30
CA GLY A 121 -5.60 3.33 43.80
C GLY A 121 -6.82 4.28 43.77
N ALA A 122 -7.98 3.69 43.42
CA ALA A 122 -9.38 4.09 43.61
C ALA A 122 -9.92 5.49 43.19
N SER A 123 -9.13 6.56 43.20
CA SER A 123 -9.54 7.88 42.69
C SER A 123 -9.39 7.94 41.17
N THR A 124 -10.10 7.06 40.47
CA THR A 124 -9.96 6.79 39.03
C THR A 124 -10.69 7.78 38.12
N GLY A 125 -11.31 8.81 38.70
CA GLY A 125 -12.13 9.79 37.97
C GLY A 125 -11.50 11.17 37.78
N MET A 126 -10.24 11.37 38.20
CA MET A 126 -9.55 12.66 38.15
C MET A 126 -8.41 12.64 37.13
N ARG A 127 -8.15 13.80 36.51
CA ARG A 127 -7.24 13.93 35.37
C ARG A 127 -5.77 13.90 35.79
N TYR A 128 -5.46 14.43 36.96
CA TYR A 128 -4.08 14.59 37.43
C TYR A 128 -3.79 13.83 38.74
N ALA A 129 -2.53 13.44 38.91
CA ALA A 129 -1.92 13.01 40.17
C ALA A 129 -1.03 14.14 40.71
N LEU A 130 -1.00 14.32 42.03
CA LEU A 130 0.03 15.14 42.69
C LEU A 130 1.39 14.43 42.57
N HIS A 131 2.43 15.19 42.25
CA HIS A 131 3.82 14.74 42.23
C HIS A 131 4.69 15.80 42.91
N GLU A 132 5.69 15.39 43.67
CA GLU A 132 6.65 16.31 44.30
C GLU A 132 7.97 16.24 43.54
N GLU A 133 8.46 17.38 43.09
CA GLU A 133 9.66 17.50 42.28
C GLU A 133 10.63 18.53 42.89
N THR A 134 11.91 18.17 42.97
CA THR A 134 12.96 19.13 43.33
C THR A 134 13.26 20.03 42.14
N ALA A 135 12.94 21.33 42.26
CA ALA A 135 13.26 22.33 41.27
C ALA A 135 14.56 23.06 41.60
N HIS A 136 15.47 23.09 40.63
CA HIS A 136 16.69 23.89 40.69
C HIS A 136 16.44 25.29 40.10
N ASP A 137 17.09 26.30 40.65
CA ASP A 137 17.11 27.63 40.03
C ASP A 137 18.10 27.66 38.85
N TRP A 138 17.60 27.98 37.66
CA TRP A 138 18.40 28.04 36.43
C TRP A 138 19.10 29.38 36.20
N PHE A 139 18.80 30.43 36.98
CA PHE A 139 19.22 31.79 36.64
C PHE A 139 20.00 32.50 37.74
N THR A 140 19.65 32.31 39.02
CA THR A 140 20.20 33.13 40.12
C THR A 140 20.98 32.35 41.17
N GLU A 141 21.29 31.08 40.91
CA GLU A 141 22.01 30.17 41.83
C GLU A 141 21.33 30.04 43.21
N SER A 142 20.01 30.26 43.28
CA SER A 142 19.22 30.07 44.49
C SER A 142 19.18 28.60 44.89
N ALA A 143 18.93 28.36 46.18
CA ALA A 143 18.75 27.02 46.72
C ALA A 143 17.58 26.29 46.04
N GLU A 144 17.72 24.97 45.94
CA GLU A 144 16.69 24.07 45.42
C GLU A 144 15.41 24.14 46.26
N MET A 145 14.27 23.96 45.60
CA MET A 145 12.95 24.00 46.23
C MET A 145 12.12 22.77 45.85
N GLN A 146 11.38 22.22 46.80
CA GLN A 146 10.36 21.21 46.52
C GLN A 146 9.12 21.88 45.92
N LEU A 147 8.72 21.44 44.73
CA LEU A 147 7.52 21.88 44.04
C LEU A 147 6.51 20.74 43.90
N SER A 148 5.28 21.03 44.29
CA SER A 148 4.12 20.20 43.98
C SER A 148 3.69 20.41 42.52
N THR A 149 3.94 19.43 41.67
CA THR A 149 3.56 19.39 40.25
C THR A 149 2.41 18.40 40.00
N LEU A 150 1.87 18.40 38.77
CA LEU A 150 0.75 17.56 38.37
C LEU A 150 1.12 16.68 37.18
N ARG A 151 0.95 15.37 37.32
CA ARG A 151 1.12 14.38 36.23
C ARG A 151 -0.24 13.90 35.71
N ARG A 152 -0.39 13.69 34.39
CA ARG A 152 -1.62 13.16 33.80
C ARG A 152 -1.81 11.70 34.19
N ARG A 153 -3.07 11.33 34.46
CA ARG A 153 -3.47 9.94 34.70
C ARG A 153 -4.05 9.32 33.45
N VAL A 154 -3.28 8.42 32.86
CA VAL A 154 -3.72 7.63 31.72
C VAL A 154 -3.83 6.16 32.14
N ARG A 155 -4.90 5.51 31.71
CA ARG A 155 -5.15 4.09 31.99
C ARG A 155 -5.38 3.30 30.71
N LEU A 156 -5.02 2.03 30.75
CA LEU A 156 -5.40 1.05 29.76
C LEU A 156 -6.80 0.52 30.06
N LEU A 157 -7.67 0.53 29.06
CA LEU A 157 -9.02 -0.01 29.11
C LEU A 157 -9.21 -1.08 28.05
N SER A 158 -9.97 -2.11 28.41
CA SER A 158 -10.52 -3.09 27.49
C SER A 158 -11.65 -2.47 26.66
N GLU A 159 -11.93 -3.07 25.51
CA GLU A 159 -13.08 -2.72 24.67
C GLU A 159 -14.42 -2.79 25.40
N GLN A 160 -14.52 -3.61 26.46
CA GLN A 160 -15.73 -3.80 27.27
C GLN A 160 -15.90 -2.76 28.38
N ASP A 161 -14.83 -2.02 28.72
CA ASP A 161 -14.88 -1.04 29.80
C ASP A 161 -15.67 0.19 29.38
N ALA A 162 -16.49 0.72 30.30
CA ALA A 162 -17.26 1.94 30.08
C ALA A 162 -16.32 3.14 29.88
N ARG A 163 -16.34 3.72 28.66
CA ARG A 163 -15.43 4.80 28.25
C ARG A 163 -16.12 6.10 27.82
N GLU A 164 -17.45 6.13 27.73
CA GLU A 164 -18.23 7.26 27.20
C GLU A 164 -18.01 8.59 27.95
N HIS A 165 -17.68 8.50 29.24
CA HIS A 165 -17.43 9.67 30.11
C HIS A 165 -15.96 10.11 30.12
N LEU A 166 -15.10 9.48 29.32
CA LEU A 166 -13.66 9.70 29.27
C LEU A 166 -13.25 10.25 27.91
N ILE A 167 -12.04 10.81 27.87
CA ILE A 167 -11.35 11.06 26.61
C ILE A 167 -10.50 9.84 26.35
N SER A 168 -10.71 9.17 25.22
CA SER A 168 -10.02 7.93 24.89
C SER A 168 -9.64 7.84 23.43
N LEU A 169 -8.60 7.05 23.14
CA LEU A 169 -8.22 6.66 21.79
C LEU A 169 -7.81 5.19 21.76
N PRO A 170 -8.05 4.45 20.66
CA PRO A 170 -7.61 3.08 20.53
C PRO A 170 -6.08 3.02 20.39
N LEU A 171 -5.46 2.11 21.15
CA LEU A 171 -4.02 1.98 21.26
C LEU A 171 -3.47 0.85 20.39
N LEU A 172 -3.98 -0.36 20.62
CA LEU A 172 -3.51 -1.59 19.97
C LEU A 172 -4.61 -2.64 19.98
N ARG A 173 -4.48 -3.66 19.13
CA ARG A 173 -5.33 -4.85 19.16
C ARG A 173 -4.54 -6.04 19.68
N LEU A 174 -5.15 -6.78 20.60
CA LEU A 174 -4.64 -8.07 21.07
C LEU A 174 -5.37 -9.18 20.32
N ARG A 175 -4.65 -10.25 19.97
CA ARG A 175 -5.21 -11.46 19.35
C ARG A 175 -4.72 -12.72 20.04
N ARG A 176 -5.56 -13.77 20.05
CA ARG A 176 -5.16 -15.09 20.54
C ARG A 176 -4.27 -15.79 19.52
N ARG A 177 -3.15 -16.34 19.99
CA ARG A 177 -2.28 -17.20 19.17
C ARG A 177 -2.92 -18.56 18.95
N PRO A 178 -2.79 -19.18 17.77
CA PRO A 178 -3.23 -20.55 17.53
C PRO A 178 -2.59 -21.57 18.49
N ALA A 179 -1.33 -21.34 18.87
CA ALA A 179 -0.58 -22.17 19.82
C ALA A 179 -0.91 -21.90 21.31
N GLY A 180 -1.90 -21.04 21.59
CA GLY A 180 -2.22 -20.56 22.93
C GLY A 180 -1.48 -19.28 23.31
N GLY A 181 -2.06 -18.52 24.24
CA GLY A 181 -1.56 -17.21 24.66
C GLY A 181 -2.08 -16.04 23.82
N VAL A 182 -1.72 -14.83 24.23
CA VAL A 182 -2.12 -13.57 23.59
C VAL A 182 -0.88 -12.91 22.99
N GLU A 183 -1.06 -12.19 21.88
CA GLU A 183 -0.03 -11.35 21.27
C GLU A 183 -0.64 -10.06 20.74
N ILE A 184 0.22 -9.07 20.46
CA ILE A 184 -0.19 -7.83 19.80
C ILE A 184 -0.35 -8.12 18.31
N ASP A 185 -1.46 -7.68 17.75
CA ASP A 185 -1.72 -7.75 16.32
C ASP A 185 -0.94 -6.65 15.58
N ALA A 186 0.10 -7.05 14.84
CA ALA A 186 0.94 -6.14 14.07
C ALA A 186 0.21 -5.47 12.90
N SER A 187 -0.94 -5.98 12.46
CA SER A 187 -1.74 -5.36 11.38
C SER A 187 -2.60 -4.20 11.86
N PHE A 188 -2.72 -4.00 13.17
CA PHE A 188 -3.52 -2.93 13.73
C PHE A 188 -2.87 -1.56 13.50
N ILE A 189 -3.66 -0.62 12.98
CA ILE A 189 -3.24 0.77 12.76
C ILE A 189 -4.00 1.65 13.75
N PRO A 190 -3.33 2.25 14.75
CA PRO A 190 -3.93 3.22 15.64
C PRO A 190 -4.01 4.61 14.99
N PRO A 191 -4.90 5.52 15.49
CA PRO A 191 -4.82 6.95 15.23
C PRO A 191 -3.41 7.44 15.56
N SER A 192 -2.72 7.95 14.56
CA SER A 192 -1.29 8.24 14.60
C SER A 192 -1.02 9.62 14.05
N LEU A 193 -0.14 10.38 14.72
CA LEU A 193 0.31 11.70 14.26
C LEU A 193 1.36 11.63 13.16
N SER A 194 2.01 10.48 13.01
CA SER A 194 3.08 10.24 12.06
C SER A 194 3.02 8.83 11.50
N LEU A 195 3.55 8.62 10.30
CA LEU A 195 3.76 7.27 9.73
C LEU A 195 4.74 6.45 10.60
N ALA A 196 5.69 7.10 11.29
CA ALA A 196 6.62 6.47 12.23
C ALA A 196 5.93 5.80 13.43
N ALA A 197 4.77 6.31 13.84
CA ALA A 197 4.03 5.75 14.97
C ALA A 197 3.30 4.43 14.64
N SER A 198 3.17 4.09 13.35
CA SER A 198 2.51 2.86 12.89
C SER A 198 3.42 2.03 11.97
N PRO A 199 4.06 0.97 12.49
CA PRO A 199 4.87 0.06 11.68
C PRO A 199 4.08 -0.55 10.50
N ALA A 200 2.81 -0.90 10.73
CA ALA A 200 1.92 -1.44 9.71
C ALA A 200 1.78 -0.53 8.48
N LEU A 201 1.64 0.79 8.69
CA LEU A 201 1.58 1.75 7.59
C LEU A 201 2.90 1.88 6.85
N GLN A 202 4.04 1.77 7.55
CA GLN A 202 5.35 1.79 6.90
C GLN A 202 5.57 0.55 6.03
N ASP A 203 5.18 -0.62 6.54
CA ASP A 203 5.27 -1.88 5.80
C ASP A 203 4.35 -1.87 4.57
N MET A 204 3.12 -1.37 4.72
CA MET A 204 2.18 -1.16 3.60
C MET A 204 2.77 -0.23 2.54
N LEU A 205 3.30 0.93 2.95
CA LEU A 205 3.91 1.89 2.05
C LEU A 205 5.14 1.30 1.33
N ARG A 206 5.99 0.55 2.04
CA ARG A 206 7.13 -0.14 1.44
C ARG A 206 6.67 -1.16 0.40
N GLY A 207 5.70 -2.02 0.75
CA GLY A 207 5.16 -3.01 -0.18
C GLY A 207 4.53 -2.39 -1.43
N LEU A 208 3.84 -1.26 -1.28
CA LEU A 208 3.30 -0.50 -2.40
C LEU A 208 4.41 0.08 -3.29
N LEU A 209 5.48 0.64 -2.71
CA LEU A 209 6.63 1.13 -3.47
C LEU A 209 7.31 0.01 -4.25
N ASP A 210 7.52 -1.15 -3.63
CA ASP A 210 8.12 -2.33 -4.29
C ASP A 210 7.25 -2.80 -5.46
N THR A 211 5.92 -2.84 -5.26
CA THR A 211 4.96 -3.19 -6.31
C THR A 211 5.01 -2.19 -7.47
N LEU A 212 4.95 -0.89 -7.18
CA LEU A 212 5.01 0.16 -8.21
C LEU A 212 6.32 0.11 -8.99
N HIS A 213 7.45 -0.11 -8.30
CA HIS A 213 8.75 -0.22 -8.94
C HIS A 213 8.84 -1.44 -9.86
N ALA A 214 8.36 -2.61 -9.40
CA ALA A 214 8.30 -3.82 -10.21
C ALA A 214 7.40 -3.64 -11.45
N LYS A 215 6.23 -3.00 -11.29
CA LYS A 215 5.30 -2.70 -12.39
C LYS A 215 5.92 -1.71 -13.39
N ALA A 216 6.60 -0.66 -12.93
CA ALA A 216 7.29 0.29 -13.80
C ALA A 216 8.40 -0.40 -14.62
N ASN A 217 9.24 -1.22 -13.98
CA ASN A 217 10.30 -1.97 -14.66
C ASN A 217 9.75 -2.97 -15.69
N ALA A 218 8.65 -3.65 -15.37
CA ALA A 218 7.98 -4.55 -16.31
C ALA A 218 7.46 -3.80 -17.55
N LEU A 219 6.92 -2.58 -17.37
CA LEU A 219 6.43 -1.76 -18.47
C LEU A 219 7.57 -1.20 -19.32
N TYR A 220 8.70 -0.78 -18.71
CA TYR A 220 9.90 -0.37 -19.45
C TYR A 220 10.41 -1.49 -20.37
N GLY A 221 10.37 -2.75 -19.93
CA GLY A 221 10.76 -3.90 -20.75
C GLY A 221 9.87 -4.16 -21.97
N VAL A 222 8.67 -3.58 -22.02
CA VAL A 222 7.75 -3.67 -23.17
C VAL A 222 8.09 -2.59 -24.22
N HIS A 223 8.65 -1.47 -23.80
CA HIS A 223 8.93 -0.34 -24.71
C HIS A 223 10.28 -0.48 -25.40
N ARG A 224 10.36 -0.02 -26.65
CA ARG A 224 11.60 -0.07 -27.44
C ARG A 224 12.51 1.09 -27.10
N GLU A 225 13.81 0.79 -27.03
CA GLU A 225 14.89 1.77 -26.93
C GLU A 225 15.69 1.82 -28.25
N PRO A 226 15.18 2.48 -29.31
CA PRO A 226 15.88 2.58 -30.60
C PRO A 226 17.22 3.32 -30.52
N SER A 227 17.41 4.17 -29.51
CA SER A 227 18.70 4.75 -29.14
C SER A 227 18.84 4.73 -27.62
N ARG A 228 20.09 4.63 -27.14
CA ARG A 228 20.40 4.56 -25.71
C ARG A 228 19.76 5.77 -25.01
N HIS A 229 18.76 5.52 -24.16
CA HIS A 229 18.00 6.51 -23.36
C HIS A 229 16.85 7.26 -24.04
N VAL A 230 16.39 6.87 -25.24
CA VAL A 230 15.15 7.41 -25.82
C VAL A 230 14.12 6.30 -25.94
N ILE A 231 13.02 6.44 -25.19
CA ILE A 231 11.88 5.53 -25.25
C ILE A 231 10.90 6.06 -26.32
N GLU A 232 10.63 5.26 -27.35
CA GLU A 232 9.66 5.59 -28.40
C GLU A 232 8.30 4.97 -28.05
N PHE A 233 7.26 5.80 -27.97
CA PHE A 233 5.87 5.36 -27.78
C PHE A 233 5.09 5.48 -29.09
N ARG A 234 4.37 4.42 -29.48
CA ARG A 234 3.49 4.44 -30.66
C ARG A 234 2.03 4.60 -30.26
N SER A 235 1.16 4.84 -31.24
CA SER A 235 -0.29 5.02 -31.02
C SER A 235 -0.98 3.82 -30.35
N GLY A 236 -0.42 2.61 -30.47
CA GLY A 236 -0.91 1.41 -29.75
C GLY A 236 -0.49 1.32 -28.28
N ASP A 237 0.52 2.09 -27.87
CA ASP A 237 1.12 1.99 -26.53
C ASP A 237 0.52 2.97 -25.52
N VAL A 238 -0.51 3.74 -25.90
CA VAL A 238 -1.06 4.83 -25.10
C VAL A 238 -1.49 4.36 -23.70
N ALA A 239 -2.13 3.20 -23.59
CA ALA A 239 -2.54 2.65 -22.30
C ALA A 239 -1.33 2.28 -21.41
N SER A 240 -0.30 1.65 -21.98
CA SER A 240 0.91 1.29 -21.23
C SER A 240 1.74 2.51 -20.84
N PHE A 241 1.78 3.54 -21.69
CA PHE A 241 2.37 4.84 -21.39
C PHE A 241 1.67 5.49 -20.18
N TRP A 242 0.33 5.59 -20.20
CA TRP A 242 -0.41 6.21 -19.09
C TRP A 242 -0.28 5.41 -17.80
N LEU A 243 -0.23 4.08 -17.87
CA LEU A 243 0.02 3.25 -16.69
C LEU A 243 1.44 3.49 -16.15
N LEU A 244 2.46 3.50 -17.01
CA LEU A 244 3.85 3.77 -16.63
C LEU A 244 3.99 5.17 -16.01
N HIS A 245 3.37 6.18 -16.62
CA HIS A 245 3.31 7.53 -16.08
C HIS A 245 2.68 7.55 -14.68
N THR A 246 1.53 6.89 -14.51
CA THR A 246 0.82 6.78 -13.23
C THR A 246 1.70 6.12 -12.15
N CYS A 247 2.33 4.99 -12.48
CA CYS A 247 3.24 4.30 -11.57
C CYS A 247 4.44 5.16 -11.16
N ASN A 248 5.09 5.83 -12.11
CA ASN A 248 6.24 6.69 -11.85
C ASN A 248 5.91 7.91 -11.00
N ALA A 249 4.79 8.60 -11.32
CA ALA A 249 4.33 9.75 -10.56
C ALA A 249 3.97 9.36 -9.11
N ALA A 250 3.22 8.28 -8.94
CA ALA A 250 2.85 7.77 -7.63
C ALA A 250 4.07 7.31 -6.82
N PHE A 251 5.00 6.58 -7.45
CA PHE A 251 6.24 6.14 -6.79
C PHE A 251 7.05 7.33 -6.27
N ALA A 252 7.22 8.39 -7.08
CA ALA A 252 7.94 9.59 -6.65
C ALA A 252 7.29 10.24 -5.42
N ALA A 253 5.97 10.45 -5.44
CA ALA A 253 5.23 11.06 -4.33
C ALA A 253 5.24 10.19 -3.06
N LEU A 254 4.99 8.89 -3.19
CA LEU A 254 4.98 7.94 -2.08
C LEU A 254 6.39 7.73 -1.48
N SER A 255 7.44 7.77 -2.31
CA SER A 255 8.83 7.65 -1.84
C SER A 255 9.25 8.82 -0.95
N HIS A 256 8.69 10.01 -1.17
CA HIS A 256 8.89 11.15 -0.28
C HIS A 256 8.30 10.87 1.10
N LEU A 257 7.05 10.38 1.18
CA LEU A 257 6.41 10.04 2.45
C LEU A 257 7.19 8.95 3.20
N TYR A 258 7.74 7.95 2.48
CA TYR A 258 8.56 6.91 3.09
C TYR A 258 9.86 7.45 3.70
N ARG A 259 10.50 8.44 3.06
CA ARG A 259 11.71 9.10 3.57
C ARG A 259 11.43 10.10 4.70
N HIS A 260 10.20 10.57 4.83
CA HIS A 260 9.77 11.51 5.86
C HIS A 260 8.66 10.92 6.72
N PRO A 261 8.96 9.90 7.55
CA PRO A 261 7.95 9.16 8.31
C PRO A 261 7.31 9.99 9.44
N LEU A 262 7.79 11.20 9.70
CA LEU A 262 7.18 12.14 10.64
C LEU A 262 5.92 12.82 10.09
N LEU A 263 5.62 12.68 8.79
CA LEU A 263 4.42 13.21 8.18
C LEU A 263 3.18 12.44 8.61
N HIS A 264 2.04 13.14 8.65
CA HIS A 264 0.77 12.59 9.11
C HIS A 264 0.22 11.53 8.13
N PRO A 265 -0.38 10.41 8.62
CA PRO A 265 -0.91 9.33 7.79
C PRO A 265 -1.96 9.75 6.76
N GLU A 266 -2.77 10.77 7.06
CA GLU A 266 -3.75 11.31 6.10
C GLU A 266 -3.12 11.69 4.75
N ARG A 267 -1.88 12.20 4.74
CA ARG A 267 -1.16 12.48 3.48
C ARG A 267 -0.85 11.23 2.66
N LEU A 268 -0.57 10.11 3.33
CA LEU A 268 -0.42 8.82 2.65
C LEU A 268 -1.75 8.38 2.05
N PHE A 269 -2.83 8.52 2.82
CA PHE A 269 -4.17 8.18 2.36
C PHE A 269 -4.57 9.01 1.12
N GLU A 270 -4.31 10.32 1.13
CA GLU A 270 -4.51 11.21 -0.02
C GLU A 270 -3.76 10.70 -1.27
N ARG A 271 -2.46 10.39 -1.15
CA ARG A 271 -1.65 9.92 -2.30
C ARG A 271 -2.08 8.54 -2.79
N MET A 272 -2.51 7.65 -1.89
CA MET A 272 -3.06 6.35 -2.28
C MET A 272 -4.42 6.49 -2.98
N LEU A 273 -5.25 7.46 -2.58
CA LEU A 273 -6.51 7.79 -3.24
C LEU A 273 -6.28 8.33 -4.66
N GLU A 274 -5.34 9.24 -4.83
CA GLU A 274 -4.94 9.75 -6.14
C GLU A 274 -4.50 8.61 -7.08
N LEU A 275 -3.67 7.69 -6.57
CA LEU A 275 -3.23 6.50 -7.31
C LEU A 275 -4.42 5.59 -7.66
N ALA A 276 -5.29 5.27 -6.69
CA ALA A 276 -6.46 4.43 -6.92
C ALA A 276 -7.38 5.04 -7.99
N GLY A 277 -7.68 6.34 -7.87
CA GLY A 277 -8.48 7.08 -8.85
C GLY A 277 -7.87 7.03 -10.24
N ALA A 278 -6.57 7.27 -10.38
CA ALA A 278 -5.87 7.15 -11.66
C ALA A 278 -5.95 5.71 -12.24
N LEU A 279 -5.80 4.69 -11.40
CA LEU A 279 -5.85 3.29 -11.84
C LEU A 279 -7.26 2.82 -12.24
N THR A 280 -8.34 3.42 -11.71
CA THR A 280 -9.72 3.13 -12.18
C THR A 280 -9.96 3.47 -13.65
N THR A 281 -9.07 4.26 -14.29
CA THR A 281 -9.15 4.51 -15.74
C THR A 281 -8.90 3.26 -16.58
N PHE A 282 -8.19 2.26 -16.04
CA PHE A 282 -7.80 1.05 -16.77
C PHE A 282 -8.65 -0.18 -16.45
N SER A 283 -9.49 -0.11 -15.42
CA SER A 283 -10.31 -1.25 -14.98
C SER A 283 -11.70 -0.79 -14.54
N ARG A 284 -12.71 -1.60 -14.83
CA ARG A 284 -14.10 -1.39 -14.37
C ARG A 284 -14.45 -2.20 -13.11
N SER A 285 -13.47 -2.89 -12.51
CA SER A 285 -13.71 -3.66 -11.27
C SER A 285 -14.15 -2.78 -10.11
N TYR A 286 -13.75 -1.51 -10.13
CA TYR A 286 -14.09 -0.51 -9.12
C TYR A 286 -14.54 0.79 -9.79
N SER A 287 -15.48 1.48 -9.14
CA SER A 287 -15.95 2.81 -9.50
C SER A 287 -15.37 3.88 -8.56
N LEU A 288 -15.46 5.15 -8.93
CA LEU A 288 -15.04 6.26 -8.06
C LEU A 288 -15.83 6.32 -6.74
N ALA A 289 -17.05 5.78 -6.70
CA ALA A 289 -17.86 5.74 -5.49
C ALA A 289 -17.39 4.67 -4.49
N ASP A 290 -16.57 3.71 -4.92
CA ASP A 290 -16.04 2.65 -4.06
C ASP A 290 -14.86 3.12 -3.21
N LEU A 291 -14.22 4.23 -3.60
CA LEU A 291 -13.07 4.81 -2.93
C LEU A 291 -13.44 5.24 -1.49
N PRO A 292 -12.71 4.79 -0.46
CA PRO A 292 -13.02 5.10 0.93
C PRO A 292 -12.73 6.55 1.30
N ALA A 293 -13.47 7.06 2.28
CA ALA A 293 -13.11 8.30 2.99
C ALA A 293 -12.12 8.00 4.13
N TYR A 294 -11.30 8.98 4.47
CA TYR A 294 -10.37 8.88 5.60
C TYR A 294 -11.15 8.96 6.93
N ASP A 295 -10.92 7.99 7.82
CA ASP A 295 -11.44 7.99 9.18
C ASP A 295 -10.26 7.88 10.15
N HIS A 296 -9.94 8.98 10.82
CA HIS A 296 -8.80 9.03 11.74
C HIS A 296 -9.07 8.29 13.05
N ASP A 297 -10.33 8.12 13.46
CA ASP A 297 -10.68 7.33 14.64
C ASP A 297 -10.50 5.82 14.36
N LYS A 298 -10.67 5.41 13.11
CA LYS A 298 -10.57 4.01 12.65
C LYS A 298 -9.70 3.84 11.39
N PRO A 299 -8.41 4.22 11.44
CA PRO A 299 -7.58 4.29 10.23
C PRO A 299 -7.34 2.91 9.61
N ALA A 300 -7.28 1.85 10.42
CA ALA A 300 -7.07 0.49 9.92
C ALA A 300 -8.08 0.07 8.84
N ALA A 301 -9.36 0.38 9.03
CA ALA A 301 -10.42 -0.05 8.11
C ALA A 301 -10.35 0.70 6.77
N CYS A 302 -10.13 2.03 6.79
CA CYS A 302 -10.07 2.81 5.56
C CYS A 302 -8.79 2.52 4.77
N PHE A 303 -7.64 2.36 5.44
CA PHE A 303 -6.39 1.98 4.77
C PHE A 303 -6.45 0.58 4.18
N ALA A 304 -6.95 -0.41 4.92
CA ALA A 304 -7.06 -1.78 4.40
C ALA A 304 -7.97 -1.85 3.16
N LYS A 305 -9.09 -1.13 3.16
CA LYS A 305 -9.97 -1.05 1.98
C LYS A 305 -9.26 -0.41 0.79
N LEU A 306 -8.55 0.69 1.00
CA LEU A 306 -7.84 1.40 -0.07
C LEU A 306 -6.66 0.58 -0.62
N GLU A 307 -5.88 -0.04 0.25
CA GLU A 307 -4.77 -0.92 -0.13
C GLU A 307 -5.25 -2.08 -1.00
N ASN A 308 -6.35 -2.74 -0.61
CA ASN A 308 -6.93 -3.82 -1.40
C ASN A 308 -7.34 -3.35 -2.81
N ILE A 309 -8.03 -2.20 -2.91
CA ILE A 309 -8.41 -1.63 -4.20
C ILE A 309 -7.17 -1.35 -5.06
N VAL A 310 -6.15 -0.69 -4.50
CA VAL A 310 -4.91 -0.36 -5.23
C VAL A 310 -4.20 -1.62 -5.71
N ARG A 311 -4.07 -2.64 -4.85
CA ARG A 311 -3.41 -3.91 -5.19
C ARG A 311 -4.14 -4.62 -6.32
N ASP A 312 -5.45 -4.79 -6.20
CA ASP A 312 -6.27 -5.46 -7.22
C ASP A 312 -6.22 -4.73 -8.56
N LEU A 313 -6.26 -3.39 -8.54
CA LEU A 313 -6.12 -2.58 -9.75
C LEU A 313 -4.75 -2.77 -10.38
N LEU A 314 -3.65 -2.64 -9.62
CA LEU A 314 -2.29 -2.82 -10.11
C LEU A 314 -2.05 -4.22 -10.70
N ASP A 315 -2.69 -5.26 -10.16
CA ASP A 315 -2.62 -6.62 -10.69
C ASP A 315 -3.41 -6.80 -11.98
N THR A 316 -4.57 -6.15 -12.09
CA THR A 316 -5.43 -6.26 -13.27
C THR A 316 -4.80 -5.58 -14.51
N VAL A 317 -4.09 -4.45 -14.35
CA VAL A 317 -3.66 -3.66 -15.53
C VAL A 317 -2.50 -4.31 -16.32
N ILE A 318 -1.76 -5.27 -15.75
CA ILE A 318 -0.66 -5.97 -16.45
C ILE A 318 -1.04 -7.41 -16.81
N SER A 319 -2.33 -7.69 -17.01
CA SER A 319 -2.65 -8.89 -17.79
C SER A 319 -2.24 -8.62 -19.24
N THR A 320 -1.00 -8.96 -19.56
CA THR A 320 -0.48 -8.99 -20.93
C THR A 320 -1.34 -9.98 -21.71
N ARG A 321 -2.41 -9.47 -22.34
CA ARG A 321 -3.30 -10.24 -23.23
C ARG A 321 -2.54 -10.91 -24.37
N TYR A 322 -1.30 -10.47 -24.62
CA TYR A 322 -0.36 -11.13 -25.48
C TYR A 322 1.07 -11.00 -24.95
N PHE A 323 1.95 -11.93 -25.32
CA PHE A 323 3.39 -11.77 -25.24
C PHE A 323 4.05 -12.18 -26.55
N SER A 324 5.15 -11.52 -26.90
CA SER A 324 5.92 -11.85 -28.10
C SER A 324 6.86 -13.02 -27.82
N ILE A 325 6.95 -13.94 -28.77
CA ILE A 325 7.92 -15.03 -28.78
C ILE A 325 8.99 -14.66 -29.79
N ALA A 326 10.24 -14.51 -29.31
CA ALA A 326 11.36 -14.21 -30.18
C ALA A 326 11.62 -15.39 -31.11
N LEU A 327 11.55 -15.15 -32.42
CA LEU A 327 11.91 -16.11 -33.46
C LEU A 327 13.40 -15.93 -33.81
N GLN A 328 14.19 -16.98 -33.61
CA GLN A 328 15.60 -17.02 -33.96
C GLN A 328 15.79 -17.88 -35.22
N GLU A 329 16.50 -17.36 -36.22
CA GLU A 329 16.87 -18.15 -37.39
C GLU A 329 18.00 -19.13 -37.01
N VAL A 330 17.70 -20.42 -36.94
CA VAL A 330 18.67 -21.45 -36.52
C VAL A 330 19.38 -22.06 -37.73
N ARG A 331 18.68 -22.11 -38.86
CA ARG A 331 19.15 -22.58 -40.17
C ARG A 331 18.43 -21.78 -41.23
N SER A 332 19.03 -21.60 -42.41
CA SER A 332 18.37 -20.90 -43.52
C SER A 332 16.95 -21.41 -43.72
N CYS A 333 15.98 -20.49 -43.72
CA CYS A 333 14.53 -20.76 -43.85
C CYS A 333 13.84 -21.41 -42.63
N TYR A 334 14.53 -21.62 -41.51
CA TYR A 334 14.00 -22.21 -40.27
C TYR A 334 14.14 -21.26 -39.08
N TYR A 335 13.00 -20.81 -38.57
CA TYR A 335 12.89 -19.92 -37.43
C TYR A 335 12.33 -20.67 -36.23
N GLN A 336 12.99 -20.58 -35.07
CA GLN A 336 12.55 -21.25 -33.84
C GLN A 336 12.16 -20.25 -32.76
N GLY A 337 11.04 -20.54 -32.09
CA GLY A 337 10.57 -19.82 -30.91
C GLY A 337 10.39 -20.78 -29.74
N ARG A 338 10.95 -20.43 -28.58
CA ARG A 338 10.75 -21.21 -27.35
C ARG A 338 9.38 -20.92 -26.74
N LEU A 339 8.65 -21.97 -26.40
CA LEU A 339 7.34 -21.92 -25.77
C LEU A 339 7.53 -22.16 -24.28
N ASP A 340 7.41 -21.09 -23.48
CA ASP A 340 7.49 -21.18 -22.02
C ASP A 340 6.21 -21.81 -21.45
N SER A 341 6.33 -23.02 -20.90
CA SER A 341 5.20 -23.80 -20.37
C SER A 341 4.52 -23.14 -19.16
N GLN A 342 5.17 -22.19 -18.48
CA GLN A 342 4.52 -21.44 -17.40
C GLN A 342 3.57 -20.34 -17.92
N LYS A 343 3.75 -19.90 -19.17
CA LYS A 343 2.98 -18.79 -19.77
C LYS A 343 1.96 -19.24 -20.81
N ILE A 344 2.12 -20.47 -21.31
CA ILE A 344 1.32 -21.06 -22.40
C ILE A 344 0.48 -22.20 -21.84
N ASN A 345 -0.82 -22.17 -22.12
CA ASN A 345 -1.77 -23.22 -21.77
C ASN A 345 -2.55 -23.68 -23.02
N SER A 346 -3.48 -24.61 -22.86
CA SER A 346 -4.30 -25.13 -23.96
C SER A 346 -5.21 -24.09 -24.63
N ASN A 347 -5.48 -22.96 -23.95
CA ASN A 347 -6.31 -21.86 -24.44
C ASN A 347 -5.46 -20.71 -24.98
N THR A 348 -4.13 -20.83 -24.99
CA THR A 348 -3.26 -19.87 -25.65
C THR A 348 -3.42 -20.03 -27.14
N TRP A 349 -3.70 -18.93 -27.84
CA TRP A 349 -3.76 -18.90 -29.29
C TRP A 349 -2.58 -18.11 -29.85
N PHE A 350 -2.04 -18.57 -30.98
CA PHE A 350 -0.84 -17.98 -31.57
C PHE A 350 -1.19 -17.20 -32.84
N LEU A 351 -0.55 -16.05 -33.01
CA LEU A 351 -0.67 -15.19 -34.17
C LEU A 351 0.72 -14.90 -34.75
N VAL A 352 0.89 -15.19 -36.04
CA VAL A 352 2.11 -14.88 -36.79
C VAL A 352 1.87 -13.62 -37.61
N GLY A 353 2.65 -12.57 -37.34
CA GLY A 353 2.76 -11.40 -38.19
C GLY A 353 3.80 -11.64 -39.28
N VAL A 354 3.42 -11.44 -40.54
CA VAL A 354 4.28 -11.59 -41.71
C VAL A 354 4.31 -10.30 -42.50
N GLN A 355 5.52 -9.82 -42.77
CA GLN A 355 5.75 -8.68 -43.65
C GLN A 355 6.79 -9.09 -44.70
N ALA A 356 6.50 -8.86 -45.96
CA ALA A 356 7.42 -9.12 -47.08
C ALA A 356 7.10 -8.15 -48.22
N ARG A 357 8.05 -7.97 -49.14
CA ARG A 357 7.88 -7.07 -50.30
C ARG A 357 7.09 -7.76 -51.43
N LEU A 358 5.85 -8.16 -51.13
CA LEU A 358 4.88 -8.71 -52.08
C LEU A 358 3.49 -8.08 -51.86
N PRO A 359 2.61 -8.09 -52.87
CA PRO A 359 1.23 -7.66 -52.72
C PRO A 359 0.49 -8.46 -51.63
N ALA A 360 -0.36 -7.80 -50.85
CA ALA A 360 -1.08 -8.44 -49.75
C ALA A 360 -1.94 -9.64 -50.18
N ALA A 361 -2.61 -9.54 -51.33
CA ALA A 361 -3.42 -10.64 -51.87
C ALA A 361 -2.59 -11.90 -52.17
N GLU A 362 -1.37 -11.73 -52.70
CA GLU A 362 -0.46 -12.84 -52.99
C GLU A 362 0.03 -13.50 -51.69
N LEU A 363 0.36 -12.70 -50.67
CA LEU A 363 0.76 -13.22 -49.36
C LEU A 363 -0.35 -14.02 -48.67
N VAL A 364 -1.60 -13.55 -48.74
CA VAL A 364 -2.76 -14.24 -48.15
C VAL A 364 -2.97 -15.63 -48.78
N GLU A 365 -2.76 -15.77 -50.09
CA GLU A 365 -2.87 -17.06 -50.76
C GLU A 365 -1.64 -17.95 -50.53
N LEU A 366 -0.44 -17.36 -50.56
CA LEU A 366 0.82 -18.10 -50.54
C LEU A 366 1.15 -18.66 -49.15
N ILE A 367 0.99 -17.87 -48.10
CA ILE A 367 1.48 -18.20 -46.74
C ILE A 367 0.82 -19.47 -46.18
N PRO A 368 -0.51 -19.65 -46.17
CA PRO A 368 -1.14 -20.85 -45.60
C PRO A 368 -0.70 -22.17 -46.24
N HIS A 369 -0.29 -22.14 -47.50
CA HIS A 369 0.13 -23.33 -48.26
C HIS A 369 1.63 -23.60 -48.13
N ARG A 370 2.44 -22.53 -48.10
CA ARG A 370 3.89 -22.58 -48.18
C ARG A 370 4.58 -22.66 -46.81
N PHE A 371 4.06 -21.96 -45.81
CA PHE A 371 4.67 -21.96 -44.48
C PHE A 371 4.33 -23.26 -43.78
N LYS A 372 5.31 -23.81 -43.06
CA LYS A 372 5.12 -25.04 -42.28
C LYS A 372 5.47 -24.73 -40.83
N ILE A 373 4.51 -24.97 -39.94
CA ILE A 373 4.67 -24.77 -38.50
C ILE A 373 4.46 -26.10 -37.79
N GLY A 374 5.27 -26.37 -36.78
CA GLY A 374 5.12 -27.53 -35.90
C GLY A 374 6.30 -27.68 -34.95
N ALA A 375 6.38 -28.85 -34.31
CA ALA A 375 7.56 -29.25 -33.53
C ALA A 375 8.79 -29.38 -34.44
N PRO A 376 10.02 -29.17 -33.93
CA PRO A 376 11.25 -29.22 -34.73
C PRO A 376 11.38 -30.48 -35.61
N ASP A 377 11.16 -31.66 -35.02
CA ASP A 377 11.27 -32.95 -35.71
C ASP A 377 10.16 -33.18 -36.75
N ASP A 378 8.99 -32.58 -36.53
CA ASP A 378 7.85 -32.71 -37.44
C ASP A 378 8.04 -31.81 -38.66
N VAL A 379 8.53 -30.58 -38.49
CA VAL A 379 8.71 -29.62 -39.61
C VAL A 379 9.69 -30.16 -40.65
N GLU A 380 10.79 -30.79 -40.25
CA GLU A 380 11.73 -31.38 -41.23
C GLU A 380 11.07 -32.47 -42.08
N LYS A 381 10.26 -33.34 -41.45
CA LYS A 381 9.51 -34.39 -42.16
C LYS A 381 8.44 -33.80 -43.06
N LEU A 382 7.75 -32.75 -42.61
CA LEU A 382 6.71 -32.06 -43.37
C LEU A 382 7.28 -31.40 -44.64
N VAL A 383 8.47 -30.80 -44.54
CA VAL A 383 9.18 -30.20 -45.68
C VAL A 383 9.61 -31.27 -46.69
N LEU A 384 10.19 -32.39 -46.23
CA LEU A 384 10.62 -33.48 -47.10
C LEU A 384 9.45 -34.21 -47.79
N SER A 385 8.31 -34.36 -47.11
CA SER A 385 7.13 -35.06 -47.62
C SER A 385 6.12 -34.14 -48.32
N ALA A 386 6.40 -32.84 -48.41
CA ALA A 386 5.50 -31.82 -48.95
C ALA A 386 4.08 -31.82 -48.34
N THR A 387 3.97 -32.22 -47.06
CA THR A 387 2.70 -32.29 -46.33
C THR A 387 2.39 -30.98 -45.60
N HIS A 388 1.16 -30.83 -45.10
CA HIS A 388 0.73 -29.63 -44.37
C HIS A 388 1.10 -29.72 -42.90
N GLY A 389 1.64 -28.63 -42.34
CA GLY A 389 1.87 -28.50 -40.90
C GLY A 389 0.63 -28.01 -40.16
N VAL A 390 0.84 -27.40 -38.99
CA VAL A 390 -0.23 -26.68 -38.29
C VAL A 390 -0.81 -25.63 -39.23
N ARG A 391 -2.14 -25.63 -39.37
CA ARG A 391 -2.83 -24.78 -40.34
C ARG A 391 -2.75 -23.32 -39.93
N LEU A 392 -2.39 -22.47 -40.89
CA LEU A 392 -2.42 -21.02 -40.77
C LEU A 392 -3.70 -20.46 -41.40
N VAL A 393 -4.36 -19.54 -40.71
CA VAL A 393 -5.59 -18.89 -41.17
C VAL A 393 -5.39 -17.38 -41.18
N HIS A 394 -5.55 -16.76 -42.35
CA HIS A 394 -5.46 -15.31 -42.47
C HIS A 394 -6.50 -14.63 -41.57
N THR A 395 -6.04 -13.71 -40.73
CA THR A 395 -6.83 -13.03 -39.72
C THR A 395 -6.86 -11.53 -40.04
N PRO A 396 -7.85 -11.06 -40.82
CA PRO A 396 -7.93 -9.66 -41.23
C PRO A 396 -8.28 -8.73 -40.06
N GLN A 397 -8.99 -9.25 -39.05
CA GLN A 397 -9.27 -8.53 -37.80
C GLN A 397 -8.33 -9.03 -36.71
N VAL A 398 -7.20 -8.35 -36.57
CA VAL A 398 -6.26 -8.58 -35.47
C VAL A 398 -6.92 -8.10 -34.17
N PRO A 399 -6.92 -8.90 -33.09
CA PRO A 399 -7.46 -8.45 -31.82
C PRO A 399 -6.75 -7.20 -31.34
N ALA A 400 -7.52 -6.32 -30.70
CA ALA A 400 -7.05 -5.03 -30.22
C ALA A 400 -5.85 -5.11 -29.25
N ALA A 401 -5.60 -6.29 -28.67
CA ALA A 401 -4.43 -6.52 -27.84
C ALA A 401 -3.11 -6.45 -28.61
N ILE A 402 -3.06 -6.83 -29.90
CA ILE A 402 -1.81 -6.93 -30.66
C ILE A 402 -1.51 -5.62 -31.41
N PRO A 403 -0.27 -5.10 -31.34
CA PRO A 403 0.14 -3.93 -32.10
C PRO A 403 0.19 -4.26 -33.60
N VAL A 404 -0.74 -3.68 -34.37
CA VAL A 404 -0.81 -3.86 -35.82
C VAL A 404 0.29 -3.03 -36.50
N ARG A 405 1.14 -3.67 -37.30
CA ARG A 405 2.17 -2.99 -38.10
C ARG A 405 1.63 -2.58 -39.47
N PRO A 406 2.01 -1.40 -39.99
CA PRO A 406 1.73 -1.04 -41.37
C PRO A 406 2.31 -2.09 -42.32
N ASN A 407 1.52 -2.56 -43.28
CA ASN A 407 1.90 -3.56 -44.30
C ASN A 407 2.26 -4.95 -43.76
N ALA A 408 1.95 -5.26 -42.49
CA ALA A 408 2.01 -6.64 -41.99
C ALA A 408 0.64 -7.32 -42.13
N LEU A 409 0.67 -8.59 -42.50
CA LEU A 409 -0.49 -9.48 -42.50
C LEU A 409 -0.37 -10.47 -41.36
N TYR A 410 -1.52 -10.84 -40.79
CA TYR A 410 -1.55 -11.67 -39.59
C TYR A 410 -2.26 -12.99 -39.87
N PHE A 411 -1.69 -14.06 -39.35
CA PHE A 411 -2.18 -15.43 -39.53
C PHE A 411 -2.27 -16.13 -38.18
N SER A 412 -3.46 -16.61 -37.82
CA SER A 412 -3.65 -17.40 -36.61
C SER A 412 -3.31 -18.86 -36.87
N LEU A 413 -2.78 -19.53 -35.84
CA LEU A 413 -2.59 -20.97 -35.86
C LEU A 413 -3.90 -21.65 -35.44
N ASP A 414 -4.32 -22.64 -36.22
CA ASP A 414 -5.42 -23.51 -35.82
C ASP A 414 -4.99 -24.35 -34.62
N CYS A 415 -5.62 -24.10 -33.46
CA CYS A 415 -5.28 -24.70 -32.17
C CYS A 415 -5.77 -26.16 -32.03
N ARG A 416 -6.11 -26.81 -33.14
CA ARG A 416 -6.70 -28.16 -33.18
C ARG A 416 -5.80 -29.13 -33.93
N GLY A 417 -5.62 -30.31 -33.35
CA GLY A 417 -5.01 -31.47 -34.02
C GLY A 417 -3.67 -31.90 -33.42
N PRO A 418 -3.22 -33.12 -33.78
CA PRO A 418 -2.10 -33.79 -33.12
C PRO A 418 -0.74 -33.08 -33.32
N LEU A 419 -0.56 -32.34 -34.42
CA LEU A 419 0.67 -31.58 -34.66
C LEU A 419 0.79 -30.36 -33.74
N TYR A 420 -0.33 -29.73 -33.40
CA TYR A 420 -0.36 -28.60 -32.47
C TYR A 420 -0.05 -29.04 -31.05
N GLU A 421 -0.66 -30.15 -30.61
CA GLU A 421 -0.41 -30.74 -29.28
C GLU A 421 1.06 -31.15 -29.11
N ARG A 422 1.66 -31.79 -30.11
CA ARG A 422 3.10 -32.14 -30.08
C ARG A 422 4.00 -30.92 -30.02
N MET A 423 3.65 -29.85 -30.73
CA MET A 423 4.39 -28.58 -30.69
C MET A 423 4.36 -27.94 -29.29
N LEU A 424 3.22 -28.02 -28.59
CA LEU A 424 3.14 -27.57 -27.20
C LEU A 424 3.96 -28.48 -26.28
N GLN A 425 3.89 -29.81 -26.46
CA GLN A 425 4.66 -30.77 -25.67
C GLN A 425 6.18 -30.65 -25.87
N SER A 426 6.64 -30.31 -27.08
CA SER A 426 8.06 -30.10 -27.36
C SER A 426 8.61 -28.81 -26.74
N GLY A 427 7.75 -27.90 -26.28
CA GLY A 427 8.15 -26.60 -25.73
C GLY A 427 8.87 -25.68 -26.72
N THR A 428 8.84 -26.01 -28.01
CA THR A 428 9.53 -25.27 -29.08
C THR A 428 8.71 -25.33 -30.36
N LEU A 429 8.44 -24.15 -30.93
CA LEU A 429 7.81 -23.98 -32.23
C LEU A 429 8.88 -23.75 -33.28
N THR A 430 8.79 -24.46 -34.41
CA THR A 430 9.59 -24.19 -35.61
C THR A 430 8.69 -23.72 -36.74
N LEU A 431 9.07 -22.62 -37.37
CA LEU A 431 8.43 -22.03 -38.55
C LEU A 431 9.40 -22.14 -39.72
N TYR A 432 9.02 -22.90 -40.74
CA TYR A 432 9.70 -22.96 -42.02
C TYR A 432 9.07 -22.00 -43.02
N THR A 433 9.89 -21.20 -43.68
CA THR A 433 9.48 -20.26 -44.74
C THR A 433 10.29 -20.51 -46.01
N PRO A 434 9.68 -20.79 -47.16
CA PRO A 434 10.45 -21.05 -48.37
C PRO A 434 11.24 -19.83 -48.84
N SER A 435 12.34 -20.09 -49.54
CA SER A 435 13.14 -19.07 -50.21
C SER A 435 12.33 -18.37 -51.31
N GLY A 436 12.59 -17.07 -51.51
CA GLY A 436 11.90 -16.26 -52.52
C GLY A 436 10.94 -15.19 -51.97
N LEU A 437 10.89 -14.98 -50.65
CA LEU A 437 10.19 -13.86 -50.02
C LEU A 437 11.18 -12.72 -49.70
N PRO A 438 11.24 -11.65 -50.52
CA PRO A 438 12.14 -10.52 -50.27
C PRO A 438 11.73 -9.74 -49.02
N ASP A 439 12.73 -9.33 -48.23
CA ASP A 439 12.58 -8.54 -47.01
C ASP A 439 11.61 -9.15 -45.97
N LEU A 440 11.61 -10.47 -45.84
CA LEU A 440 10.74 -11.20 -44.92
C LEU A 440 11.04 -10.84 -43.46
N GLN A 441 10.04 -10.32 -42.76
CA GLN A 441 10.03 -10.13 -41.31
C GLN A 441 8.90 -10.95 -40.69
N LEU A 442 9.23 -11.61 -39.58
CA LEU A 442 8.34 -12.52 -38.87
C LEU A 442 8.23 -12.11 -37.41
N GLU A 443 7.01 -12.11 -36.90
CA GLU A 443 6.73 -11.92 -35.49
C GLU A 443 5.77 -13.00 -35.02
N LEU A 444 6.01 -13.54 -33.83
CA LEU A 444 5.12 -14.50 -33.21
C LEU A 444 4.57 -13.91 -31.92
N PHE A 445 3.25 -13.91 -31.80
CA PHE A 445 2.53 -13.49 -30.61
C PHE A 445 1.77 -14.69 -30.05
N ALA A 446 1.79 -14.83 -28.74
CA ALA A 446 0.94 -15.76 -28.01
C ALA A 446 -0.04 -14.93 -27.18
N LEU A 447 -1.33 -15.22 -27.30
CA LEU A 447 -2.37 -14.55 -26.55
C LEU A 447 -3.06 -15.55 -25.64
N ASN A 448 -3.30 -15.14 -24.40
CA ASN A 448 -4.12 -15.89 -23.46
C ASN A 448 -5.51 -15.26 -23.48
N ASP A 449 -6.52 -16.03 -23.85
CA ASP A 449 -7.91 -15.53 -23.81
C ASP A 449 -8.24 -15.08 -22.38
N ALA A 450 -8.74 -13.85 -22.28
CA ALA A 450 -9.38 -13.37 -21.07
C ALA A 450 -10.73 -14.09 -20.95
N GLN A 451 -10.87 -14.96 -19.96
CA GLN A 451 -12.19 -15.20 -19.39
C GLN A 451 -12.67 -13.95 -18.68
#